data_AF-A0A6S6RVC9-F1
#
_entry.id   AF-A0A6S6RVC9-F1
#
_cell.length_a   1.000
_cell.length_b   1.000
_cell.length_c   1.000
_cell.angle_alpha   90.00
_cell.angle_beta   90.00
_cell.angle_gamma   90.00
#
_symmetry.space_group_name_H-M   'P 1'
#
loop_
_entity.id
_entity.type
_entity.pdbx_description
1 polymer ?
#
loop_
_entity_poly.entity_id
_entity_poly.type
_entity_poly.pdbx_seq_one_letter_code
_entity_poly.pdbx_strand_id
1 'polypeptide(L)' 'MKGDILKVICKYVQIDPEMLTVQFEQKNDDISVLELNVTLPETDEKNKIANF' A
#
# COMPACT_ATOMS: atom_id res chain seq x y z
N MET A 1 -12.77 -4.12 4.92
CA MET A 1 -11.53 -4.93 4.89
C MET A 1 -10.47 -4.39 3.93
N LYS A 2 -10.59 -4.47 2.60
CA LYS A 2 -9.53 -3.94 1.69
C LYS A 2 -9.25 -2.44 1.88
N GLY A 3 -10.30 -1.66 2.13
CA GLY A 3 -10.18 -0.22 2.43
C GLY A 3 -9.53 0.11 3.78
N ASP A 4 -9.48 -0.82 4.73
CA ASP A 4 -8.96 -0.53 6.09
C ASP A 4 -7.43 -0.58 6.11
N ILE A 5 -6.83 -1.53 5.37
CA ILE A 5 -5.36 -1.61 5.18
C ILE A 5 -4.86 -0.37 4.42
N LEU A 6 -5.57 0.04 3.37
CA LEU A 6 -5.27 1.26 2.62
C LEU A 6 -5.29 2.50 3.52
N LYS A 7 -6.31 2.65 4.36
CA LYS A 7 -6.38 3.74 5.34
C LYS A 7 -5.22 3.74 6.33
N VAL A 8 -4.71 2.57 6.73
CA VAL A 8 -3.53 2.49 7.61
C VAL A 8 -2.29 3.00 6.88
N ILE A 9 -2.07 2.60 5.63
CA ILE A 9 -0.91 3.06 4.83
C ILE A 9 -0.98 4.58 4.60
N CYS A 10 -2.15 5.12 4.28
CA CYS A 10 -2.37 6.57 4.14
C CYS A 10 -2.09 7.38 5.42
N LYS A 11 -2.07 6.75 6.61
CA LYS A 11 -1.66 7.43 7.86
C LYS A 11 -0.15 7.68 7.92
N TYR A 12 0.65 6.82 7.27
CA TYR A 12 2.10 6.89 7.35
C TYR A 12 2.69 7.67 6.18
N VAL A 13 2.06 7.60 5.01
CA VAL A 13 2.48 8.27 3.78
C VAL A 13 1.30 9.01 3.17
N GLN A 14 1.52 10.27 2.79
CA GLN A 14 0.56 11.00 1.96
C GLN A 14 0.64 10.45 0.52
N ILE A 15 -0.16 9.43 0.25
CA ILE A 15 -0.33 8.85 -1.08
C ILE A 15 -1.77 9.04 -1.53
N ASP A 16 -1.94 9.37 -2.81
CA ASP A 16 -3.25 9.39 -3.44
C ASP A 16 -3.71 7.97 -3.79
N PRO A 17 -5.03 7.71 -3.81
CA PRO A 17 -5.56 6.40 -4.18
C PRO A 17 -5.14 5.94 -5.58
N GLU A 18 -4.85 6.88 -6.47
CA GLU A 18 -4.35 6.63 -7.84
C GLU A 18 -2.92 6.07 -7.85
N MET A 19 -2.16 6.27 -6.77
CA MET A 19 -0.81 5.73 -6.58
C MET A 19 -0.82 4.30 -6.01
N LEU A 20 -2.01 3.73 -5.79
CA LEU A 20 -2.21 2.42 -5.21
C LEU A 20 -2.82 1.48 -6.24
N THR A 21 -2.07 0.45 -6.60
CA THR A 21 -2.55 -0.62 -7.46
C THR A 21 -2.82 -1.86 -6.63
N VAL A 22 -4.08 -2.28 -6.59
CA VAL A 22 -4.51 -3.50 -5.90
C VAL A 22 -4.74 -4.58 -6.95
N GLN A 23 -4.03 -5.70 -6.81
CA GLN A 23 -4.23 -6.88 -7.64
C GLN A 23 -4.69 -8.02 -6.75
N PHE A 24 -5.72 -8.73 -7.20
CA PHE A 24 -6.24 -9.88 -6.50
C PHE A 24 -6.21 -11.07 -7.45
N GLU A 25 -5.39 -12.05 -7.10
CA GLU A 25 -5.31 -13.30 -7.83
C GLU A 25 -5.85 -14.42 -6.96
N GLN A 26 -6.68 -15.28 -7.55
CA GLN A 26 -7.11 -16.51 -6.91
C GLN A 26 -6.42 -17.66 -7.65
N LYS A 27 -5.47 -18.32 -6.98
CA LYS A 27 -4.72 -19.45 -7.53
C LYS A 27 -5.25 -20.73 -6.91
N ASN A 28 -6.01 -21.49 -7.70
CA ASN A 28 -6.75 -22.66 -7.27
C ASN A 28 -7.80 -22.31 -6.18
N ASP A 29 -8.82 -23.15 -6.01
CA ASP A 29 -9.97 -22.87 -5.12
C ASP A 29 -9.59 -22.55 -3.65
N ASP A 30 -8.37 -22.89 -3.21
CA ASP A 30 -7.93 -22.74 -1.81
C ASP A 30 -7.02 -21.54 -1.53
N ILE A 31 -6.46 -20.85 -2.53
CA ILE A 31 -5.48 -19.77 -2.28
C ILE A 31 -5.89 -18.47 -2.96
N SER A 32 -6.05 -17.44 -2.14
CA SER A 32 -6.30 -16.08 -2.58
C SER A 32 -5.10 -15.20 -2.23
N VAL A 33 -4.51 -14.56 -3.23
CA VAL A 33 -3.38 -13.64 -3.12
C VAL A 33 -3.87 -12.21 -3.36
N LEU A 34 -3.53 -11.30 -2.44
CA LEU A 34 -3.79 -9.88 -2.59
C LEU A 34 -2.46 -9.15 -2.66
N GLU A 35 -2.09 -8.70 -3.86
CA GLU A 35 -0.95 -7.83 -4.07
C GLU A 35 -1.38 -6.36 -3.98
N LEU A 36 -0.56 -5.58 -3.26
CA LEU A 36 -0.74 -4.15 -3.10
C LEU A 36 0.56 -3.47 -3.54
N ASN A 37 0.52 -2.81 -4.68
CA ASN A 37 1.62 -2.02 -5.19
C ASN A 37 1.36 -0.55 -4.85
N VAL A 38 2.37 0.11 -4.28
CA VAL A 38 2.31 1.52 -3.86
C VAL A 38 3.41 2.28 -4.58
N THR A 39 3.03 3.28 -5.37
CA THR A 39 3.98 4.25 -5.90
C THR A 39 4.14 5.34 -4.85
N LEU A 40 5.33 5.43 -4.27
CA LEU A 40 5.64 6.51 -3.35
C LEU A 40 5.94 7.76 -4.18
N PRO A 41 5.20 8.87 -3.96
CA PRO A 41 5.58 10.14 -4.57
C PRO A 41 6.95 10.56 -4.02
N GLU A 42 7.66 11.41 -4.77
CA GLU A 42 8.91 12.03 -4.35
C GLU A 42 8.65 13.03 -3.19
N THR A 43 8.27 12.51 -2.02
CA THR A 43 8.29 13.27 -0.78
C THR A 43 9.72 13.31 -0.27
N ASP A 44 10.27 14.52 -0.15
CA ASP A 44 11.55 14.88 0.46
C ASP A 44 12.04 13.82 1.47
N GLU A 45 13.12 13.11 1.10
CA GLU A 45 13.72 11.93 1.74
C GLU A 45 14.08 12.05 3.24
N LYS A 46 13.73 13.11 3.96
CA LYS A 46 14.44 13.50 5.18
C LYS A 46 13.80 13.15 6.53
N ASN A 47 12.56 12.66 6.63
CA ASN A 47 11.90 12.71 7.95
C ASN A 47 11.29 11.44 8.56
N LYS A 48 11.50 10.21 8.05
CA LYS A 48 10.92 9.02 8.74
C LYS A 48 11.72 7.72 8.80
N ILE A 49 12.86 7.57 8.12
CA ILE A 49 13.63 6.30 8.17
C ILE A 49 14.80 6.29 9.17
N ALA A 50 14.96 7.30 10.02
CA ALA A 50 16.06 7.42 10.97
C ALA A 50 15.64 7.35 12.46
N ASN A 51 14.54 6.65 12.79
CA ASN A 51 14.04 6.56 14.17
C ASN A 51 13.67 5.15 14.64
N PHE A 52 14.41 4.13 14.22
CA PHE A 52 14.45 2.84 14.91
C PHE A 52 15.88 2.40 15.17
#